data_AF-A0A1I4GZS9-F1
#
_entry.id   AF-A0A1I4GZS9-F1
#
_cell.length_a   1.000
_cell.length_b   1.000
_cell.length_c   1.000
_cell.angle_alpha   90.00
_cell.angle_beta   90.00
_cell.angle_gamma   90.00
#
_symmetry.space_group_name_H-M   'P 1'
#
loop_
_entity.id
_entity.type
_entity.pdbx_description
1 polymer ?
#
loop_
_entity_poly.entity_id
_entity_poly.type
_entity_poly.pdbx_seq_one_letter_code
_entity_poly.pdbx_strand_id
1 'polypeptide(L)'
;MNRNLKQFAAGAAIATSIGIQVLMPGYVDAAVRAADLEPTVSISAESINRNSSKIELASSPEFHTNRKAYIGAGVEGLDYDKMIKWQQNVDEGRELWRIDPMQVARVEGKKYGFTEQDGFSIVKILRSSSISRYGQIEVEIIRQGKIHTMTLVKPFAQRDTIWTTYKVDGTLVYSDKSVKTKILFKTSKYKDWKFYRSEYPQDMFVTAIDNHNGRLTYNDHISKELISQFKGSKFTNKLILFANMGASSAQSDIGIEKVTISGKNMTVYVHTKSPHPDQFITMNIIYPDDYVAIDRSLIEGQGTMKITFVDQNGTIIGKDKLKIKKE
;
A
#
# COMPACT_ATOMS: atom_id res chain seq x y z
N MET A 1 49.55 23.04 45.35
CA MET A 1 48.26 22.50 45.81
C MET A 1 48.05 21.11 45.21
N ASN A 2 47.27 20.25 45.89
CA ASN A 2 46.86 18.89 45.47
C ASN A 2 46.28 18.83 44.04
N ARG A 3 46.27 17.72 43.29
CA ARG A 3 46.81 16.34 43.49
C ARG A 3 46.91 15.62 42.13
N ASN A 4 47.81 14.64 42.03
CA ASN A 4 47.86 13.69 40.91
C ASN A 4 46.53 12.94 40.70
N LEU A 5 46.14 12.73 39.43
CA LEU A 5 45.22 11.65 39.04
C LEU A 5 46.03 10.45 38.53
N LYS A 6 45.56 9.24 38.84
CA LYS A 6 46.33 8.00 38.69
C LYS A 6 46.26 7.40 37.28
N GLN A 7 47.32 6.71 36.89
CA GLN A 7 47.26 5.67 35.86
C GLN A 7 46.31 4.54 36.28
N PHE A 8 45.68 3.90 35.28
CA PHE A 8 45.38 2.46 35.33
C PHE A 8 45.61 1.87 33.95
N ALA A 9 46.04 0.60 33.93
CA ALA A 9 46.55 -0.10 32.76
C ALA A 9 45.71 -1.35 32.43
N ALA A 10 46.18 -2.11 31.44
CA ALA A 10 45.62 -3.32 30.84
C ALA A 10 44.37 -3.11 29.95
N GLY A 11 44.22 -3.79 28.81
CA GLY A 11 45.09 -4.79 28.19
C GLY A 11 44.34 -6.08 27.88
N ALA A 12 44.02 -6.30 26.62
CA ALA A 12 43.62 -7.59 26.08
C ALA A 12 43.86 -7.60 24.56
N ALA A 13 44.75 -8.47 24.09
CA ALA A 13 44.88 -8.78 22.67
C ALA A 13 44.16 -10.10 22.40
N ILE A 14 43.39 -10.17 21.30
CA ILE A 14 43.07 -11.45 20.65
C ILE A 14 43.30 -11.26 19.16
N ALA A 15 44.37 -11.88 18.66
CA ALA A 15 44.54 -12.16 17.25
C ALA A 15 44.11 -13.61 17.00
N THR A 16 43.18 -13.82 16.07
CA THR A 16 42.95 -15.14 15.46
C THR A 16 42.75 -14.96 13.96
N SER A 17 43.87 -15.00 13.23
CA SER A 17 43.87 -15.25 11.80
C SER A 17 43.44 -16.69 11.55
N ILE A 18 42.42 -16.90 10.71
CA ILE A 18 42.20 -18.20 10.04
C ILE A 18 42.04 -17.89 8.56
N GLY A 19 43.06 -18.23 7.78
CA GLY A 19 42.98 -18.20 6.32
C GLY A 19 42.32 -19.49 5.82
N ILE A 20 41.46 -19.36 4.80
CA ILE A 20 41.05 -20.49 3.96
C ILE A 20 41.17 -20.05 2.50
N GLN A 21 42.26 -20.47 1.86
CA GLN A 21 42.31 -20.65 0.41
C GLN A 21 41.90 -22.09 0.12
N VAL A 22 40.78 -22.32 -0.59
CA VAL A 22 40.54 -23.60 -1.28
C VAL A 22 39.84 -23.34 -2.62
N LEU A 23 40.59 -23.62 -3.69
CA LEU A 23 40.24 -24.06 -5.05
C LEU A 23 38.86 -23.74 -5.67
N MET A 24 38.91 -23.17 -6.88
CA MET A 24 37.97 -23.49 -7.97
C MET A 24 38.24 -24.91 -8.51
N PRO A 25 37.20 -25.59 -9.03
CA PRO A 25 36.89 -25.54 -10.47
C PRO A 25 35.41 -25.12 -10.70
N GLY A 26 34.99 -24.53 -11.81
CA GLY A 26 35.54 -24.57 -13.16
C GLY A 26 34.70 -25.53 -14.01
N TYR A 27 33.62 -25.05 -14.65
CA TYR A 27 33.11 -25.52 -15.95
C TYR A 27 32.07 -24.53 -16.52
N VAL A 28 32.16 -24.30 -17.83
CA VAL A 28 31.23 -23.62 -18.78
C VAL A 28 29.77 -24.11 -18.60
N ASP A 29 28.69 -23.42 -19.01
CA ASP A 29 28.47 -22.30 -19.95
C ASP A 29 27.14 -21.58 -19.57
N ALA A 30 26.62 -20.48 -20.14
CA ALA A 30 27.02 -19.62 -21.27
C ALA A 30 26.48 -18.18 -21.08
N ALA A 31 26.75 -17.27 -22.02
CA ALA A 31 26.21 -15.91 -22.10
C ALA A 31 25.64 -15.63 -23.52
N VAL A 32 24.38 -15.19 -23.67
CA VAL A 32 23.92 -13.78 -23.80
C VAL A 32 23.89 -13.24 -25.25
N ARG A 33 22.70 -12.77 -25.68
CA ARG A 33 22.39 -11.91 -26.85
C ARG A 33 22.66 -12.53 -28.25
N ALA A 34 22.12 -11.99 -29.35
CA ALA A 34 21.27 -10.80 -29.54
C ALA A 34 20.03 -11.12 -30.39
N ALA A 35 19.01 -10.27 -30.31
CA ALA A 35 18.03 -10.13 -31.38
C ALA A 35 18.48 -8.96 -32.27
N ASP A 36 18.72 -9.22 -33.55
CA ASP A 36 18.90 -8.16 -34.54
C ASP A 36 17.58 -7.86 -35.26
N LEU A 37 17.36 -6.57 -35.47
CA LEU A 37 16.28 -5.99 -36.26
C LEU A 37 16.68 -6.01 -37.74
N GLU A 38 15.70 -6.11 -38.63
CA GLU A 38 15.62 -5.30 -39.86
C GLU A 38 14.15 -5.32 -40.35
N PRO A 39 13.60 -4.21 -40.89
CA PRO A 39 12.20 -4.12 -41.29
C PRO A 39 11.98 -4.24 -42.82
N THR A 40 10.75 -4.50 -43.25
CA THR A 40 10.32 -4.29 -44.65
C THR A 40 8.84 -3.87 -44.65
N VAL A 41 8.56 -2.60 -44.97
CA VAL A 41 8.08 -2.11 -46.29
C VAL A 41 6.66 -2.62 -46.61
N SER A 42 5.62 -1.86 -46.26
CA SER A 42 4.98 -0.81 -47.07
C SER A 42 3.86 -1.34 -47.98
N ILE A 43 2.64 -0.82 -47.82
CA ILE A 43 1.65 -0.74 -48.90
C ILE A 43 1.07 0.67 -48.90
N SER A 44 1.10 1.32 -50.05
CA SER A 44 0.65 2.71 -50.27
C SER A 44 -0.85 2.78 -50.56
N ALA A 45 -1.43 3.97 -50.41
CA ALA A 45 -2.78 4.27 -50.83
C ALA A 45 -2.87 4.44 -52.36
N GLU A 46 -3.99 4.02 -52.97
CA GLU A 46 -4.78 4.86 -53.90
C GLU A 46 -6.08 4.16 -54.33
N SER A 47 -7.22 4.83 -54.15
CA SER A 47 -8.16 5.05 -55.26
C SER A 47 -9.07 6.23 -54.93
N ILE A 48 -9.04 7.24 -55.79
CA ILE A 48 -9.85 8.45 -55.71
C ILE A 48 -11.21 8.16 -56.37
N ASN A 49 -12.30 8.65 -55.80
CA ASN A 49 -13.39 9.13 -56.65
C ASN A 49 -13.96 10.45 -56.11
N ARG A 50 -14.14 11.42 -57.02
CA ARG A 50 -14.69 12.74 -56.73
C ARG A 50 -16.18 12.74 -57.01
N ASN A 51 -16.93 13.52 -56.23
CA ASN A 51 -17.94 14.40 -56.84
C ASN A 51 -18.15 15.61 -55.93
N SER A 52 -17.72 16.77 -56.42
CA SER A 52 -17.85 18.05 -55.74
C SER A 52 -19.16 18.72 -56.15
N SER A 53 -19.97 19.15 -55.20
CA SER A 53 -20.96 20.22 -55.43
C SER A 53 -21.37 20.90 -54.12
N LYS A 54 -21.37 22.23 -54.15
CA LYS A 54 -22.05 23.15 -53.24
C LYS A 54 -21.54 23.24 -51.78
N ILE A 55 -20.84 24.33 -51.51
CA ILE A 55 -20.65 24.86 -50.16
C ILE A 55 -21.99 25.47 -49.73
N GLU A 56 -22.59 24.96 -48.66
CA GLU A 56 -23.65 25.63 -47.91
C GLU A 56 -23.22 25.71 -46.45
N LEU A 57 -23.42 26.91 -45.87
CA LEU A 57 -22.92 27.25 -44.55
C LEU A 57 -23.84 26.65 -43.47
N ALA A 58 -23.58 25.39 -43.08
CA ALA A 58 -24.35 24.70 -42.06
C ALA A 58 -23.67 24.78 -40.68
N SER A 59 -24.47 25.21 -39.69
CA SER A 59 -24.17 25.30 -38.26
C SER A 59 -23.59 24.02 -37.65
N SER A 60 -22.90 24.19 -36.51
CA SER A 60 -22.38 23.09 -35.67
C SER A 60 -23.34 21.89 -35.59
N PRO A 61 -22.84 20.66 -35.71
CA PRO A 61 -23.68 19.48 -35.46
C PRO A 61 -24.08 19.46 -33.99
N GLU A 62 -25.35 19.78 -33.74
CA GLU A 62 -26.00 19.51 -32.46
C GLU A 62 -25.83 18.03 -32.12
N PHE A 63 -25.13 17.73 -31.04
CA PHE A 63 -25.05 16.37 -30.51
C PHE A 63 -26.37 15.99 -29.82
N HIS A 64 -27.44 15.89 -30.61
CA HIS A 64 -28.67 15.23 -30.23
C HIS A 64 -28.47 13.70 -30.17
N THR A 65 -27.63 13.25 -29.24
CA THR A 65 -27.70 11.87 -28.74
C THR A 65 -28.65 11.84 -27.56
N ASN A 66 -29.96 11.88 -27.87
CA ASN A 66 -31.04 11.52 -26.96
C ASN A 66 -30.99 10.01 -26.63
N ARG A 67 -29.88 9.57 -26.05
CA ARG A 67 -29.78 8.29 -25.35
C ARG A 67 -30.43 8.50 -23.99
N LYS A 68 -31.75 8.35 -23.94
CA LYS A 68 -32.47 8.00 -22.70
C LYS A 68 -31.60 6.98 -21.96
N ALA A 69 -31.02 7.38 -20.83
CA ALA A 69 -30.29 6.45 -19.99
C ALA A 69 -31.24 5.28 -19.68
N TYR A 70 -30.77 4.05 -19.80
CA TYR A 70 -31.59 2.87 -19.53
C TYR A 70 -31.75 2.75 -18.01
N ILE A 71 -32.67 3.55 -17.45
CA ILE A 71 -33.00 3.62 -16.03
C ILE A 71 -33.90 2.41 -15.69
N GLY A 72 -33.33 1.21 -15.82
CA GLY A 72 -33.74 0.12 -14.95
C GLY A 72 -33.21 0.44 -13.56
N ALA A 73 -34.04 0.32 -12.52
CA ALA A 73 -33.63 0.62 -11.15
C ALA A 73 -32.41 -0.22 -10.77
N GLY A 74 -31.22 0.40 -10.78
CA GLY A 74 -29.96 -0.25 -10.47
C GLY A 74 -29.83 -0.58 -8.97
N VAL A 75 -30.59 0.14 -8.15
CA VAL A 75 -30.67 0.10 -6.69
C VAL A 75 -32.14 0.25 -6.27
N GLU A 76 -32.64 -0.64 -5.43
CA GLU A 76 -34.00 -0.56 -4.89
C GLU A 76 -34.07 0.47 -3.74
N GLY A 77 -35.17 1.23 -3.60
CA GLY A 77 -35.35 2.17 -2.49
C GLY A 77 -34.69 3.56 -2.64
N LEU A 78 -34.13 3.91 -3.80
CA LEU A 78 -33.67 5.28 -4.09
C LEU A 78 -34.77 6.14 -4.73
N ASP A 79 -34.74 7.44 -4.45
CA ASP A 79 -35.50 8.48 -5.14
C ASP A 79 -34.85 8.77 -6.52
N TYR A 80 -35.36 8.13 -7.57
CA TYR A 80 -34.79 8.25 -8.92
C TYR A 80 -35.00 9.61 -9.56
N ASP A 81 -36.09 10.32 -9.27
CA ASP A 81 -36.31 11.68 -9.80
C ASP A 81 -35.23 12.64 -9.29
N LYS A 82 -34.81 12.45 -8.03
CA LYS A 82 -33.66 13.15 -7.46
C LYS A 82 -32.32 12.66 -8.03
N MET A 83 -32.12 11.35 -8.22
CA MET A 83 -30.87 10.83 -8.82
C MET A 83 -30.67 11.34 -10.24
N ILE A 84 -31.75 11.45 -11.04
CA ILE A 84 -31.70 11.97 -12.41
C ILE A 84 -31.26 13.43 -12.41
N LYS A 85 -31.82 14.27 -11.53
CA LYS A 85 -31.40 15.68 -11.37
C LYS A 85 -29.94 15.82 -10.94
N TRP A 86 -29.45 14.92 -10.07
CA TRP A 86 -28.04 14.89 -9.67
C TRP A 86 -27.10 14.45 -10.80
N GLN A 87 -27.52 13.52 -11.67
CA GLN A 87 -26.76 13.17 -12.87
C GLN A 87 -26.75 14.34 -13.85
N GLN A 88 -27.89 14.99 -14.11
CA GLN A 88 -27.97 16.20 -14.95
C GLN A 88 -27.05 17.32 -14.44
N ASN A 89 -27.00 17.55 -13.12
CA ASN A 89 -26.03 18.50 -12.55
C ASN A 89 -24.59 18.14 -12.91
N VAL A 90 -24.18 16.87 -12.77
CA VAL A 90 -22.83 16.40 -13.12
C VAL A 90 -22.54 16.50 -14.61
N ASP A 91 -23.50 16.16 -15.45
CA ASP A 91 -23.41 16.27 -16.91
C ASP A 91 -23.26 17.75 -17.34
N GLU A 92 -23.87 18.68 -16.59
CA GLU A 92 -23.72 20.14 -16.73
C GLU A 92 -22.50 20.72 -15.96
N GLY A 93 -21.59 19.88 -15.45
CA GLY A 93 -20.36 20.31 -14.78
C GLY A 93 -20.52 20.80 -13.33
N ARG A 94 -21.71 20.67 -12.74
CA ARG A 94 -22.02 20.98 -11.33
C ARG A 94 -21.96 19.73 -10.45
N GLU A 95 -21.80 19.89 -9.14
CA GLU A 95 -21.72 18.76 -8.20
C GLU A 95 -20.71 17.64 -8.57
N LEU A 96 -19.61 17.96 -9.29
CA LEU A 96 -18.59 16.99 -9.74
C LEU A 96 -17.98 16.13 -8.61
N TRP A 97 -18.10 16.56 -7.35
CA TRP A 97 -17.78 15.72 -6.19
C TRP A 97 -18.57 14.39 -6.17
N ARG A 98 -19.68 14.28 -6.90
CA ARG A 98 -20.49 13.05 -7.02
C ARG A 98 -19.84 11.92 -7.84
N ILE A 99 -18.83 12.20 -8.67
CA ILE A 99 -18.13 11.13 -9.41
C ILE A 99 -17.02 10.44 -8.60
N ASP A 100 -16.51 11.09 -7.54
CA ASP A 100 -15.56 10.50 -6.60
C ASP A 100 -16.30 9.96 -5.36
N PRO A 101 -16.33 8.63 -5.12
CA PRO A 101 -17.01 8.05 -3.96
C PRO A 101 -16.45 8.54 -2.62
N MET A 102 -15.16 8.90 -2.54
CA MET A 102 -14.59 9.44 -1.30
C MET A 102 -15.06 10.87 -1.03
N GLN A 103 -15.26 11.68 -2.08
CA GLN A 103 -15.87 13.00 -1.92
C GLN A 103 -17.36 12.89 -1.58
N VAL A 104 -18.10 11.97 -2.20
CA VAL A 104 -19.48 11.65 -1.79
C VAL A 104 -19.56 11.28 -0.31
N ALA A 105 -18.68 10.40 0.18
CA ALA A 105 -18.66 10.02 1.58
C ALA A 105 -18.45 11.22 2.53
N ARG A 106 -17.57 12.15 2.17
CA ARG A 106 -17.31 13.37 2.97
C ARG A 106 -18.42 14.41 2.88
N VAL A 107 -19.03 14.59 1.71
CA VAL A 107 -20.07 15.61 1.51
C VAL A 107 -21.42 15.13 2.05
N GLU A 108 -21.88 13.95 1.67
CA GLU A 108 -23.16 13.40 2.16
C GLU A 108 -23.06 12.91 3.62
N GLY A 109 -21.86 12.50 4.07
CA GLY A 109 -21.57 12.15 5.45
C GLY A 109 -21.85 13.26 6.47
N LYS A 110 -21.77 14.53 6.06
CA LYS A 110 -22.14 15.68 6.91
C LYS A 110 -23.59 15.59 7.39
N LYS A 111 -24.50 15.01 6.60
CA LYS A 111 -25.91 14.77 7.01
C LYS A 111 -26.03 13.74 8.15
N TYR A 112 -25.05 12.86 8.30
CA TYR A 112 -24.96 11.87 9.37
C TYR A 112 -24.08 12.36 10.54
N GLY A 113 -23.69 13.64 10.52
CA GLY A 113 -22.88 14.29 11.54
C GLY A 113 -21.39 13.96 11.48
N PHE A 114 -20.90 13.29 10.43
CA PHE A 114 -19.47 13.10 10.22
C PHE A 114 -18.80 14.40 9.77
N THR A 115 -17.54 14.60 10.15
CA THR A 115 -16.76 15.79 9.81
C THR A 115 -15.45 15.44 9.12
N GLU A 116 -14.74 16.43 8.58
CA GLU A 116 -13.47 16.21 7.85
C GLU A 116 -12.32 15.76 8.76
N GLN A 117 -12.51 15.77 10.09
CA GLN A 117 -11.61 15.22 11.09
C GLN A 117 -11.84 13.72 11.35
N ASP A 118 -12.94 13.14 10.87
CA ASP A 118 -13.18 11.69 10.97
C ASP A 118 -12.34 10.92 9.94
N GLY A 119 -11.91 9.70 10.29
CA GLY A 119 -11.08 8.88 9.41
C GLY A 119 -11.92 8.11 8.40
N PHE A 120 -11.89 8.48 7.11
CA PHE A 120 -12.58 7.78 6.02
C PHE A 120 -11.66 6.81 5.29
N SER A 121 -12.09 5.57 5.06
CA SER A 121 -11.33 4.56 4.30
C SER A 121 -12.23 3.63 3.49
N ILE A 122 -11.92 3.41 2.21
CA ILE A 122 -12.64 2.40 1.39
C ILE A 122 -12.16 1.01 1.83
N VAL A 123 -13.07 0.22 2.41
CA VAL A 123 -12.79 -1.15 2.86
C VAL A 123 -13.20 -2.20 1.82
N LYS A 124 -14.11 -1.86 0.91
CA LYS A 124 -14.63 -2.80 -0.10
C LYS A 124 -15.12 -2.07 -1.35
N ILE A 125 -14.87 -2.68 -2.50
CA ILE A 125 -15.40 -2.25 -3.80
C ILE A 125 -16.00 -3.48 -4.48
N LEU A 126 -17.28 -3.42 -4.82
CA LEU A 126 -18.01 -4.45 -5.55
C LEU A 126 -18.47 -3.85 -6.89
N ARG A 127 -18.25 -4.58 -7.99
CA ARG A 127 -18.74 -4.17 -9.32
C ARG A 127 -20.27 -4.29 -9.43
N SER A 128 -20.84 -5.20 -8.65
CA SER A 128 -22.29 -5.36 -8.45
C SER A 128 -22.54 -6.08 -7.12
N SER A 129 -23.75 -6.00 -6.60
CA SER A 129 -24.25 -6.66 -5.39
C SER A 129 -25.75 -6.90 -5.49
N SER A 130 -26.35 -7.49 -4.45
CA SER A 130 -27.81 -7.63 -4.34
C SER A 130 -28.57 -6.30 -4.26
N ILE A 131 -27.90 -5.22 -3.82
CA ILE A 131 -28.50 -3.88 -3.68
C ILE A 131 -28.05 -2.88 -4.75
N SER A 132 -26.96 -3.13 -5.49
CA SER A 132 -26.56 -2.30 -6.64
C SER A 132 -26.05 -3.12 -7.81
N ARG A 133 -26.71 -2.99 -8.96
CA ARG A 133 -26.30 -3.64 -10.21
C ARG A 133 -25.03 -3.05 -10.83
N TYR A 134 -24.67 -1.81 -10.51
CA TYR A 134 -23.66 -1.03 -11.25
C TYR A 134 -22.45 -0.60 -10.41
N GLY A 135 -22.50 -0.79 -9.10
CA GLY A 135 -21.34 -0.63 -8.22
C GLY A 135 -21.74 -0.35 -6.79
N GLN A 136 -21.08 -1.00 -5.83
CA GLN A 136 -21.20 -0.70 -4.41
C GLN A 136 -19.80 -0.49 -3.81
N ILE A 137 -19.67 0.51 -2.95
CA ILE A 137 -18.47 0.76 -2.16
C ILE A 137 -18.88 0.81 -0.68
N GLU A 138 -18.11 0.14 0.18
CA GLU A 138 -18.24 0.29 1.63
C GLU A 138 -17.08 1.17 2.12
N VAL A 139 -17.43 2.29 2.75
CA VAL A 139 -16.51 3.24 3.36
C VAL A 139 -16.62 3.11 4.87
N GLU A 140 -15.51 2.78 5.51
CA GLU A 140 -15.35 2.81 6.96
C GLU A 140 -15.10 4.25 7.41
N ILE A 141 -15.77 4.65 8.51
CA ILE A 141 -15.66 5.99 9.10
C ILE A 141 -15.37 5.86 10.59
N ILE A 142 -14.18 6.28 10.99
CA ILE A 142 -13.70 6.26 12.38
C ILE A 142 -13.95 7.63 13.02
N ARG A 143 -14.88 7.68 13.98
CA ARG A 143 -15.27 8.88 14.72
C ARG A 143 -15.21 8.63 16.21
N GLN A 144 -14.35 9.35 16.93
CA GLN A 144 -14.22 9.23 18.40
C GLN A 144 -14.05 7.77 18.89
N GLY A 145 -13.28 6.96 18.15
CA GLY A 145 -13.07 5.53 18.42
C GLY A 145 -14.22 4.60 18.02
N LYS A 146 -15.35 5.13 17.53
CA LYS A 146 -16.46 4.34 16.97
C LYS A 146 -16.33 4.19 15.47
N ILE A 147 -16.51 2.96 14.99
CA ILE A 147 -16.49 2.63 13.56
C ILE A 147 -17.93 2.63 13.03
N HIS A 148 -18.12 3.28 11.88
CA HIS A 148 -19.37 3.28 11.12
C HIS A 148 -19.09 2.77 9.71
N THR A 149 -20.09 2.20 9.05
CA THR A 149 -19.97 1.79 7.64
C THR A 149 -20.99 2.53 6.80
N MET A 150 -20.49 3.32 5.86
CA MET A 150 -21.29 4.00 4.84
C MET A 150 -21.28 3.17 3.56
N THR A 151 -22.46 2.75 3.11
CA THR A 151 -22.63 2.05 1.84
C THR A 151 -22.95 3.07 0.75
N LEU A 152 -22.04 3.21 -0.21
CA LEU A 152 -22.24 4.00 -1.41
C LEU A 152 -22.63 3.09 -2.59
N VAL A 153 -23.47 3.59 -3.49
CA VAL A 153 -23.96 2.84 -4.65
C VAL A 153 -23.94 3.70 -5.92
N LYS A 154 -23.77 3.04 -7.08
CA LYS A 154 -24.05 3.62 -8.40
C LYS A 154 -25.49 3.29 -8.81
N PRO A 155 -26.37 4.30 -9.05
CA PRO A 155 -27.71 4.09 -9.56
C PRO A 155 -27.76 3.84 -11.08
N PHE A 156 -26.75 4.26 -11.84
CA PHE A 156 -26.74 4.25 -13.31
C PHE A 156 -25.55 3.52 -13.93
N ALA A 157 -25.81 2.86 -15.06
CA ALA A 157 -24.93 1.90 -15.74
C ALA A 157 -23.86 2.51 -16.67
N GLN A 158 -23.09 3.51 -16.23
CA GLN A 158 -22.00 4.10 -17.03
C GLN A 158 -20.74 4.41 -16.20
N ARG A 159 -19.65 4.80 -16.86
CA ARG A 159 -18.37 5.07 -16.19
C ARG A 159 -18.47 6.31 -15.30
N ASP A 160 -18.99 7.40 -15.85
CA ASP A 160 -18.94 8.74 -15.24
C ASP A 160 -20.25 9.10 -14.51
N THR A 161 -20.99 8.08 -14.07
CA THR A 161 -22.23 8.25 -13.30
C THR A 161 -21.97 8.47 -11.81
N ILE A 162 -22.89 9.22 -11.19
CA ILE A 162 -22.86 9.58 -9.78
C ILE A 162 -22.75 8.37 -8.84
N TRP A 163 -22.08 8.58 -7.71
CA TRP A 163 -22.25 7.81 -6.49
C TRP A 163 -23.22 8.53 -5.55
N THR A 164 -23.93 7.78 -4.70
CA THR A 164 -24.67 8.33 -3.57
C THR A 164 -24.68 7.37 -2.39
N THR A 165 -24.93 7.91 -1.20
CA THR A 165 -25.12 7.17 0.04
C THR A 165 -26.43 6.41 0.02
N TYR A 166 -26.35 5.08 0.00
CA TYR A 166 -27.50 4.19 0.17
C TYR A 166 -27.93 4.11 1.64
N LYS A 167 -26.97 3.89 2.54
CA LYS A 167 -27.19 3.86 3.99
C LYS A 167 -25.91 4.11 4.77
N VAL A 168 -26.06 4.52 6.02
CA VAL A 168 -25.00 4.54 7.02
C VAL A 168 -25.47 3.65 8.17
N ASP A 169 -24.74 2.57 8.42
CA ASP A 169 -25.01 1.69 9.55
C ASP A 169 -24.26 2.20 10.79
N GLY A 170 -25.01 2.60 11.81
CA GLY A 170 -24.49 3.08 13.09
C GLY A 170 -24.38 1.95 14.11
N THR A 171 -23.19 1.76 14.69
CA THR A 171 -22.88 0.69 15.65
C THR A 171 -23.01 -0.73 15.08
N LEU A 172 -22.24 -1.03 14.04
CA LEU A 172 -21.82 -2.42 13.80
C LEU A 172 -20.64 -2.74 14.74
N VAL A 173 -20.90 -3.56 15.76
CA VAL A 173 -19.87 -4.54 16.15
C VAL A 173 -19.77 -5.49 14.98
N TYR A 174 -18.73 -5.33 14.17
CA TYR A 174 -18.67 -5.95 12.84
C TYR A 174 -18.54 -7.49 12.94
N SER A 175 -19.67 -8.16 12.76
CA SER A 175 -19.84 -9.60 12.59
C SER A 175 -21.06 -9.74 11.68
N ASP A 176 -20.93 -9.93 10.37
CA ASP A 176 -20.18 -10.98 9.68
C ASP A 176 -19.76 -10.45 8.27
N LYS A 177 -18.64 -10.82 7.64
CA LYS A 177 -17.72 -11.94 7.87
C LYS A 177 -16.37 -11.43 8.32
N SER A 178 -15.82 -12.02 9.38
CA SER A 178 -14.49 -11.63 9.83
C SER A 178 -13.44 -12.00 8.79
N VAL A 179 -13.01 -11.01 8.01
CA VAL A 179 -11.58 -10.86 7.76
C VAL A 179 -10.97 -10.47 9.11
N LYS A 180 -10.82 -11.47 9.98
CA LYS A 180 -10.39 -11.29 11.37
C LYS A 180 -9.02 -10.63 11.29
N THR A 181 -8.93 -9.36 11.69
CA THR A 181 -7.65 -8.63 11.78
C THR A 181 -6.80 -9.36 12.81
N LYS A 182 -6.03 -10.34 12.33
CA LYS A 182 -5.29 -11.25 13.18
C LYS A 182 -3.97 -10.57 13.48
N ILE A 183 -3.76 -10.27 14.77
CA ILE A 183 -2.46 -9.87 15.26
C ILE A 183 -1.56 -11.10 15.15
N LEU A 184 -0.55 -11.03 14.28
CA LEU A 184 0.47 -12.07 14.09
C LEU A 184 1.65 -11.86 15.04
N PHE A 185 1.90 -10.60 15.40
CA PHE A 185 2.93 -10.18 16.35
C PHE A 185 2.51 -8.87 17.02
N LYS A 186 2.87 -8.68 18.29
CA LYS A 186 2.81 -7.39 19.00
C LYS A 186 3.80 -7.36 20.15
N THR A 187 4.47 -6.23 20.34
CA THR A 187 5.29 -5.91 21.52
C THR A 187 4.93 -4.53 22.07
N SER A 188 5.34 -4.24 23.31
CA SER A 188 5.27 -2.90 23.92
C SER A 188 6.65 -2.26 24.13
N LYS A 189 7.74 -2.93 23.71
CA LYS A 189 9.15 -2.51 23.84
C LYS A 189 9.42 -1.09 23.33
N TYR A 190 8.69 -0.66 22.30
CA TYR A 190 8.92 0.59 21.57
C TYR A 190 7.94 1.72 21.91
N LYS A 191 7.02 1.51 22.87
CA LYS A 191 5.92 2.44 23.18
C LYS A 191 6.37 3.88 23.52
N ASP A 192 7.55 4.02 24.11
CA ASP A 192 8.11 5.30 24.58
C ASP A 192 9.05 5.96 23.55
N TRP A 193 9.26 5.31 22.39
CA TRP A 193 10.10 5.85 21.32
C TRP A 193 9.41 7.00 20.59
N LYS A 194 10.21 7.99 20.22
CA LYS A 194 9.79 9.18 19.50
C LYS A 194 10.82 9.54 18.45
N PHE A 195 10.33 9.96 17.29
CA PHE A 195 11.13 10.47 16.19
C PHE A 195 10.88 11.98 16.08
N TYR A 196 11.94 12.76 16.21
CA TYR A 196 11.89 14.22 16.32
C TYR A 196 12.43 14.95 15.08
N ARG A 197 13.05 14.22 14.15
CA ARG A 197 13.48 14.79 12.86
C ARG A 197 12.28 14.93 11.93
N SER A 198 12.33 15.91 11.03
CA SER A 198 11.31 16.17 10.02
C SER A 198 11.19 15.08 8.96
N GLU A 199 12.25 14.29 8.76
CA GLU A 199 12.36 13.26 7.74
C GLU A 199 13.19 12.07 8.21
N TYR A 200 12.93 10.92 7.61
CA TYR A 200 13.72 9.69 7.77
C TYR A 200 15.00 9.75 6.91
N PRO A 201 16.06 8.99 7.25
CA PRO A 201 17.22 8.85 6.37
C PRO A 201 16.82 8.38 4.97
N GLN A 202 17.51 8.89 3.94
CA GLN A 202 17.19 8.62 2.54
C GLN A 202 17.42 7.15 2.13
N ASP A 203 18.23 6.43 2.90
CA ASP A 203 18.51 4.99 2.77
C ASP A 203 17.70 4.12 3.76
N MET A 204 16.72 4.69 4.48
CA MET A 204 15.76 3.91 5.25
C MET A 204 14.95 2.99 4.31
N PHE A 205 14.82 1.71 4.65
CA PHE A 205 14.00 0.78 3.88
C PHE A 205 13.28 -0.26 4.74
N VAL A 206 12.20 -0.77 4.17
CA VAL A 206 11.30 -1.77 4.77
C VAL A 206 10.85 -2.76 3.70
N THR A 207 10.80 -4.04 4.02
CA THR A 207 10.55 -5.09 3.01
C THR A 207 10.11 -6.42 3.63
N ALA A 208 9.59 -7.32 2.80
CA ALA A 208 9.20 -8.66 3.16
C ALA A 208 9.94 -9.72 2.34
N ILE A 209 10.41 -10.77 3.02
CA ILE A 209 11.25 -11.85 2.45
C ILE A 209 10.53 -13.18 2.70
N ASP A 210 10.09 -13.86 1.64
CA ASP A 210 9.53 -15.23 1.73
C ASP A 210 10.66 -16.25 1.78
N ASN A 211 10.76 -17.05 2.84
CA ASN A 211 11.64 -18.22 2.87
C ASN A 211 10.77 -19.48 2.76
N HIS A 212 10.53 -19.94 1.53
CA HIS A 212 9.76 -21.15 1.26
C HIS A 212 10.71 -22.34 0.99
N ASN A 213 10.66 -23.36 1.84
CA ASN A 213 11.51 -24.56 1.76
C ASN A 213 13.01 -24.24 1.60
N GLY A 214 13.50 -23.20 2.29
CA GLY A 214 14.89 -22.74 2.21
C GLY A 214 15.19 -21.80 1.04
N ARG A 215 14.24 -21.59 0.12
CA ARG A 215 14.38 -20.68 -1.02
C ARG A 215 13.87 -19.29 -0.65
N LEU A 216 14.80 -18.33 -0.61
CA LEU A 216 14.53 -16.94 -0.30
C LEU A 216 14.04 -16.19 -1.55
N THR A 217 12.87 -15.57 -1.46
CA THR A 217 12.29 -14.67 -2.47
C THR A 217 12.09 -13.30 -1.86
N TYR A 218 12.69 -12.28 -2.46
CA TYR A 218 12.77 -10.93 -1.93
C TYR A 218 12.97 -9.92 -3.08
N ASN A 219 12.92 -8.62 -2.78
CA ASN A 219 13.10 -7.56 -3.78
C ASN A 219 14.60 -7.32 -4.07
N ASP A 220 14.97 -7.16 -5.35
CA ASP A 220 16.36 -7.09 -5.82
C ASP A 220 17.18 -5.91 -5.24
N HIS A 221 16.51 -4.94 -4.62
CA HIS A 221 17.13 -3.80 -3.91
C HIS A 221 17.80 -4.17 -2.56
N ILE A 222 17.71 -5.42 -2.10
CA ILE A 222 18.27 -5.85 -0.81
C ILE A 222 19.62 -6.56 -1.00
N SER A 223 20.62 -6.20 -0.20
CA SER A 223 21.96 -6.80 -0.28
C SER A 223 21.97 -8.29 0.08
N LYS A 224 22.84 -9.07 -0.59
CA LYS A 224 22.95 -10.53 -0.38
C LYS A 224 23.50 -10.87 1.00
N GLU A 225 24.30 -9.97 1.55
CA GLU A 225 24.90 -9.99 2.88
C GLU A 225 23.79 -9.97 3.94
N LEU A 226 22.85 -9.03 3.82
CA LEU A 226 21.72 -8.90 4.74
C LEU A 226 20.77 -10.10 4.65
N ILE A 227 20.52 -10.60 3.44
CA ILE A 227 19.71 -11.80 3.22
C ILE A 227 20.38 -13.07 3.77
N SER A 228 21.71 -13.11 3.88
CA SER A 228 22.45 -14.30 4.31
C SER A 228 22.06 -14.77 5.71
N GLN A 229 21.73 -13.84 6.63
CA GLN A 229 21.30 -14.18 7.99
C GLN A 229 20.00 -14.99 8.02
N PHE A 230 19.13 -14.83 7.01
CA PHE A 230 17.84 -15.50 6.91
C PHE A 230 17.91 -16.89 6.23
N LYS A 231 19.11 -17.38 5.90
CA LYS A 231 19.33 -18.73 5.34
C LYS A 231 19.28 -19.85 6.39
N GLY A 232 19.39 -19.53 7.68
CA GLY A 232 19.39 -20.53 8.75
C GLY A 232 18.05 -21.25 8.91
N SER A 233 18.08 -22.52 9.34
CA SER A 233 16.90 -23.39 9.47
C SER A 233 15.76 -22.82 10.32
N LYS A 234 16.07 -21.97 11.32
CA LYS A 234 15.06 -21.25 12.13
C LYS A 234 14.16 -20.30 11.33
N PHE A 235 14.58 -19.93 10.12
CA PHE A 235 13.86 -19.05 9.19
C PHE A 235 13.19 -19.82 8.03
N THR A 236 13.41 -21.13 7.91
CA THR A 236 12.71 -21.95 6.91
C THR A 236 11.20 -21.92 7.15
N ASN A 237 10.42 -21.73 6.08
CA ASN A 237 8.95 -21.60 6.10
C ASN A 237 8.46 -20.44 6.97
N LYS A 238 9.22 -19.33 6.97
CA LYS A 238 8.84 -18.06 7.56
C LYS A 238 8.67 -16.99 6.47
N LEU A 239 7.74 -16.07 6.68
CA LEU A 239 7.82 -14.73 6.10
C LEU A 239 8.60 -13.86 7.09
N ILE A 240 9.73 -13.30 6.65
CA ILE A 240 10.47 -12.30 7.42
C ILE A 240 10.00 -10.91 7.00
N LEU A 241 9.57 -10.11 7.97
CA LEU A 241 9.28 -8.70 7.82
C LEU A 241 10.47 -7.94 8.40
N PHE A 242 11.07 -7.05 7.62
CA PHE A 242 12.34 -6.42 7.92
C PHE A 242 12.24 -4.90 7.80
N ALA A 243 12.87 -4.19 8.73
CA ALA A 243 12.95 -2.73 8.75
C ALA A 243 14.36 -2.30 9.12
N ASN A 244 14.95 -1.38 8.34
CA ASN A 244 16.25 -0.79 8.60
C ASN A 244 16.16 0.74 8.47
N MET A 245 16.74 1.44 9.44
CA MET A 245 16.67 2.90 9.58
C MET A 245 17.51 3.64 8.52
N GLY A 246 18.43 2.97 7.84
CA GLY A 246 19.48 3.62 7.06
C GLY A 246 20.57 4.22 7.95
N ALA A 247 21.51 4.94 7.34
CA ALA A 247 22.65 5.58 7.99
C ALA A 247 22.18 6.59 9.06
N SER A 248 22.46 6.30 10.33
CA SER A 248 21.91 7.04 11.45
C SER A 248 22.88 7.20 12.62
N SER A 249 22.60 8.19 13.48
CA SER A 249 23.32 8.38 14.75
C SER A 249 23.07 7.24 15.73
N ALA A 250 24.04 6.96 16.60
CA ALA A 250 23.97 5.94 17.65
C ALA A 250 22.76 6.03 18.61
N GLN A 251 22.06 7.17 18.65
CA GLN A 251 20.87 7.41 19.46
C GLN A 251 19.55 7.11 18.71
N SER A 252 19.60 6.89 17.39
CA SER A 252 18.47 6.49 16.55
C SER A 252 18.26 4.98 16.59
N ASP A 253 17.02 4.53 16.38
CA ASP A 253 16.67 3.11 16.43
C ASP A 253 15.37 2.82 15.64
N ILE A 254 15.17 1.59 15.19
CA ILE A 254 13.97 1.14 14.46
C ILE A 254 13.48 -0.20 15.02
N GLY A 255 12.16 -0.38 15.09
CA GLY A 255 11.57 -1.54 15.72
C GLY A 255 10.20 -1.87 15.15
N ILE A 256 9.90 -3.15 14.92
CA ILE A 256 8.57 -3.58 14.49
C ILE A 256 7.70 -3.76 15.74
N GLU A 257 6.71 -2.89 15.95
CA GLU A 257 5.83 -2.90 17.13
C GLU A 257 4.73 -3.97 17.01
N LYS A 258 4.14 -4.11 15.82
CA LYS A 258 2.93 -4.92 15.62
C LYS A 258 2.81 -5.35 14.17
N VAL A 259 2.32 -6.57 13.94
CA VAL A 259 1.99 -7.09 12.61
C VAL A 259 0.54 -7.54 12.64
N THR A 260 -0.29 -6.98 11.77
CA THR A 260 -1.67 -7.42 11.56
C THR A 260 -1.88 -7.92 10.15
N ILE A 261 -2.74 -8.93 9.99
CA ILE A 261 -3.23 -9.34 8.68
C ILE A 261 -4.76 -9.20 8.63
N SER A 262 -5.23 -8.56 7.56
CA SER A 262 -6.63 -8.49 7.16
C SER A 262 -6.75 -9.02 5.72
N GLY A 263 -6.89 -10.33 5.61
CA GLY A 263 -7.09 -11.04 4.35
C GLY A 263 -5.83 -10.99 3.49
N LYS A 264 -5.91 -10.31 2.34
CA LYS A 264 -4.74 -10.11 1.45
C LYS A 264 -3.92 -8.86 1.78
N ASN A 265 -4.26 -8.14 2.83
CA ASN A 265 -3.55 -6.94 3.28
C ASN A 265 -2.85 -7.25 4.61
N MET A 266 -1.56 -6.97 4.69
CA MET A 266 -0.78 -7.02 5.91
C MET A 266 -0.31 -5.61 6.27
N THR A 267 -0.46 -5.22 7.52
CA THR A 267 0.03 -3.94 8.03
C THR A 267 1.11 -4.21 9.08
N VAL A 268 2.29 -3.67 8.83
CA VAL A 268 3.45 -3.72 9.72
C VAL A 268 3.59 -2.35 10.35
N TYR A 269 3.43 -2.29 11.67
CA TYR A 269 3.58 -1.07 12.45
C TYR A 269 5.02 -1.01 12.92
N VAL A 270 5.71 0.06 12.54
CA VAL A 270 7.11 0.33 12.85
C VAL A 270 7.14 1.50 13.83
N HIS A 271 7.94 1.38 14.87
CA HIS A 271 8.30 2.48 15.75
C HIS A 271 9.72 2.92 15.44
N THR A 272 9.92 4.23 15.38
CA THR A 272 11.22 4.86 15.11
C THR A 272 11.62 5.76 16.25
N LYS A 273 12.93 5.82 16.51
CA LYS A 273 13.54 6.69 17.51
C LYS A 273 14.58 7.57 16.84
N SER A 274 14.65 8.84 17.23
CA SER A 274 15.78 9.72 16.95
C SER A 274 16.27 10.38 18.24
N PRO A 275 17.50 10.92 18.28
CA PRO A 275 17.85 11.94 19.26
C PRO A 275 16.89 13.14 19.18
N HIS A 276 16.74 13.84 20.30
CA HIS A 276 16.05 15.14 20.35
C HIS A 276 16.93 16.23 19.68
N PRO A 277 16.38 17.31 19.11
CA PRO A 277 17.17 18.31 18.37
C PRO A 277 18.25 19.05 19.19
N ASP A 278 18.11 19.12 20.51
CA ASP A 278 19.07 19.71 21.45
C ASP A 278 20.07 18.71 22.03
N GLN A 279 19.93 17.42 21.71
CA GLN A 279 20.73 16.35 22.30
C GLN A 279 22.07 16.21 21.57
N PHE A 280 23.17 16.20 22.32
CA PHE A 280 24.49 15.85 21.77
C PHE A 280 24.46 14.44 21.15
N ILE A 281 24.72 14.38 19.85
CA ILE A 281 24.79 13.13 19.09
C ILE A 281 26.22 12.62 19.01
N THR A 282 26.38 11.29 19.02
CA THR A 282 27.65 10.66 18.68
C THR A 282 27.71 10.49 17.16
N MET A 283 28.75 10.99 16.49
CA MET A 283 28.93 10.87 15.04
C MET A 283 29.24 9.44 14.54
N ASN A 284 29.10 8.42 15.40
CA ASN A 284 29.22 7.03 14.97
C ASN A 284 27.98 6.66 14.15
N ILE A 285 28.17 6.46 12.84
CA ILE A 285 27.11 6.04 11.92
C ILE A 285 26.85 4.56 12.15
N ILE A 286 25.60 4.24 12.48
CA ILE A 286 25.08 2.89 12.62
C ILE A 286 23.90 2.68 11.66
N TYR A 287 23.53 1.42 11.45
CA TYR A 287 22.41 1.01 10.60
C TYR A 287 21.44 0.16 11.43
N PRO A 288 20.63 0.78 12.33
CA PRO A 288 19.65 0.04 13.14
C PRO A 288 18.72 -0.79 12.27
N ASP A 289 18.49 -2.05 12.65
CA ASP A 289 17.46 -2.91 12.08
C ASP A 289 16.66 -3.67 13.13
N ASP A 290 15.47 -4.10 12.72
CA ASP A 290 14.64 -5.06 13.44
C ASP A 290 13.92 -5.97 12.45
N TYR A 291 13.59 -7.18 12.88
CA TYR A 291 12.85 -8.13 12.06
C TYR A 291 11.84 -8.95 12.87
N VAL A 292 10.74 -9.31 12.21
CA VAL A 292 9.75 -10.24 12.73
C VAL A 292 9.59 -11.37 11.74
N ALA A 293 9.93 -12.59 12.15
CA ALA A 293 9.69 -13.80 11.39
C ALA A 293 8.36 -14.43 11.83
N ILE A 294 7.38 -14.49 10.92
CA ILE A 294 6.07 -15.13 11.14
C ILE A 294 5.98 -16.45 10.36
N ASP A 295 5.22 -17.41 10.88
CA ASP A 295 4.96 -18.67 10.17
C ASP A 295 4.24 -18.45 8.85
N ARG A 296 4.83 -18.96 7.76
CA ARG A 296 4.29 -18.81 6.40
C ARG A 296 2.93 -19.50 6.21
N SER A 297 2.69 -20.58 6.94
CA SER A 297 1.40 -21.28 6.97
C SER A 297 0.22 -20.41 7.40
N LEU A 298 0.47 -19.28 8.10
CA LEU A 298 -0.57 -18.34 8.50
C LEU A 298 -1.11 -17.49 7.34
N ILE A 299 -0.42 -17.49 6.19
CA ILE A 299 -0.67 -16.64 5.02
C ILE A 299 -0.69 -17.42 3.69
N GLU A 300 -0.53 -18.75 3.76
CA GLU A 300 -0.61 -19.64 2.61
C GLU A 300 -2.02 -19.66 1.97
N GLY A 301 -2.06 -19.91 0.66
CA GLY A 301 -3.30 -19.89 -0.12
C GLY A 301 -3.92 -18.50 -0.36
N GLN A 302 -3.44 -17.44 0.28
CA GLN A 302 -3.95 -16.07 0.07
C GLN A 302 -3.59 -15.51 -1.32
N GLY A 303 -2.54 -16.04 -1.97
CA GLY A 303 -2.04 -15.56 -3.26
C GLY A 303 -1.15 -14.33 -3.09
N THR A 304 -1.38 -13.28 -3.88
CA THR A 304 -0.60 -12.03 -3.74
C THR A 304 -1.03 -11.25 -2.51
N MET A 305 -0.13 -11.16 -1.52
CA MET A 305 -0.23 -10.29 -0.36
C MET A 305 0.22 -8.87 -0.71
N LYS A 306 -0.53 -7.88 -0.23
CA LYS A 306 -0.12 -6.47 -0.17
C LYS A 306 0.37 -6.19 1.25
N ILE A 307 1.57 -5.64 1.38
CA ILE A 307 2.19 -5.35 2.67
C ILE A 307 2.39 -3.85 2.76
N THR A 308 1.95 -3.23 3.84
CA THR A 308 2.09 -1.79 4.10
C THR A 308 2.81 -1.59 5.42
N PHE A 309 3.87 -0.79 5.39
CA PHE A 309 4.61 -0.40 6.58
C PHE A 309 4.16 1.00 7.00
N VAL A 310 3.75 1.16 8.25
CA VAL A 310 3.30 2.43 8.82
C VAL A 310 4.10 2.77 10.06
N ASP A 311 4.43 4.04 10.24
CA ASP A 311 5.12 4.51 11.45
C ASP A 311 4.16 4.74 12.64
N GLN A 312 4.69 5.12 13.80
CA GLN A 312 3.91 5.44 15.00
C GLN A 312 2.91 6.60 14.84
N ASN A 313 3.02 7.41 13.78
CA ASN A 313 2.09 8.49 13.46
C ASN A 313 1.02 8.05 12.44
N GLY A 314 1.10 6.82 11.93
CA GLY A 314 0.24 6.30 10.86
C GLY A 314 0.71 6.65 9.44
N THR A 315 1.88 7.27 9.28
CA THR A 315 2.47 7.60 7.97
C THR A 315 2.90 6.33 7.28
N ILE A 316 2.56 6.15 5.99
CA ILE A 316 3.06 5.00 5.22
C ILE A 316 4.52 5.25 4.85
N ILE A 317 5.42 4.49 5.46
CA ILE A 317 6.88 4.55 5.21
C ILE A 317 7.34 3.55 4.14
N GLY A 318 6.49 2.60 3.75
CA GLY A 318 6.80 1.69 2.64
C GLY A 318 5.66 0.77 2.26
N LYS A 319 5.76 0.17 1.06
CA LYS A 319 4.78 -0.79 0.52
C LYS A 319 5.53 -1.90 -0.22
N ASP A 320 5.12 -3.14 0.01
CA ASP A 320 5.67 -4.33 -0.64
C ASP A 320 4.54 -5.23 -1.18
N LYS A 321 4.86 -6.13 -2.11
CA LYS A 321 3.91 -7.07 -2.73
C LYS A 321 4.55 -8.44 -2.89
N LEU A 322 4.12 -9.39 -2.07
CA LEU A 322 4.64 -10.75 -2.11
C LEU A 322 3.65 -11.71 -2.76
N LYS A 323 4.09 -12.48 -3.77
CA LYS A 323 3.27 -13.51 -4.41
C LYS A 323 3.45 -14.86 -3.72
N ILE A 324 2.57 -15.16 -2.76
CA ILE A 324 2.59 -16.42 -2.03
C ILE A 324 1.92 -17.49 -2.90
N LYS A 325 2.74 -18.34 -3.51
CA LYS A 325 2.25 -19.55 -4.20
C LYS A 325 1.79 -20.56 -3.15
N LYS A 326 0.65 -21.19 -3.42
CA LYS A 326 0.28 -22.47 -2.82
C LYS A 326 0.91 -23.56 -3.68
N GLU A 327 1.64 -24.46 -3.05
CA GLU A 327 2.06 -25.75 -3.62
C GLU A 327 1.16 -26.85 -3.03
#